data_AF-A0A0J7YMU7-F1
#
_entry.id   AF-A0A0J7YMU7-F1
#
_cell.length_a   1.000
_cell.length_b   1.000
_cell.length_c   1.000
_cell.angle_alpha   90.00
_cell.angle_beta   90.00
_cell.angle_gamma   90.00
#
_symmetry.space_group_name_H-M   'P 1'
#
loop_
_entity.id
_entity.type
_entity.pdbx_description
1 polymer ?
#
loop_
_entity_poly.entity_id
_entity_poly.type
_entity_poly.pdbx_seq_one_letter_code
_entity_poly.pdbx_strand_id
1 'polypeptide(L)'
;MSWRSRNGLVEDPRAQDQYRKLINPWSDQEKAVFRKKFSKFPKNFVKIATFLPNKSVGDCVAYYYSSKTFVNYKALVKKYRQSLLSRKGIDITAQGHVEGIRSSRIDAP
;
A
#
# COMPACT_ATOMS: atom_id res chain seq x y z
N MET A 1 41.59 21.26 -14.47
CA MET A 1 40.54 20.28 -14.82
C MET A 1 39.63 20.07 -13.61
N SER A 2 38.31 20.26 -13.74
CA SER A 2 37.35 20.05 -12.64
C SER A 2 36.88 18.59 -12.60
N TRP A 3 37.15 17.89 -11.50
CA TRP A 3 36.60 16.58 -11.22
C TRP A 3 35.13 16.74 -10.83
N ARG A 4 34.23 16.64 -11.82
CA ARG A 4 32.79 16.58 -11.53
C ARG A 4 32.51 15.28 -10.80
N SER A 5 32.26 15.40 -9.49
CA SER A 5 31.91 14.28 -8.63
C SER A 5 30.61 13.66 -9.13
N ARG A 6 30.65 12.37 -9.52
CA ARG A 6 29.48 11.56 -9.92
C ARG A 6 28.89 10.82 -8.72
N ASN A 7 29.01 11.38 -7.53
CA ASN A 7 28.62 10.78 -6.26
C ASN A 7 27.09 10.69 -6.05
N GLY A 8 26.28 11.05 -7.05
CA GLY A 8 24.83 10.94 -6.97
C GLY A 8 24.24 11.84 -5.88
N LEU A 9 24.86 13.00 -5.63
CA LEU A 9 24.37 13.96 -4.65
C LEU A 9 22.93 14.35 -5.00
N VAL A 10 22.02 14.05 -4.08
CA VAL A 10 20.64 14.50 -4.13
C VAL A 10 20.58 15.80 -3.35
N GLU A 11 20.54 16.93 -4.04
CA GLU A 11 20.50 18.26 -3.42
C GLU A 11 19.25 18.47 -2.57
N ASP A 12 18.09 17.99 -3.06
CA ASP A 12 16.84 17.99 -2.30
C ASP A 12 16.11 16.63 -2.43
N PRO A 13 16.18 15.78 -1.39
CA PRO A 13 15.49 14.50 -1.36
C PRO A 13 13.96 14.61 -1.48
N ARG A 14 13.36 15.70 -0.97
CA ARG A 14 11.91 15.89 -1.01
C ARG A 14 11.44 16.24 -2.41
N ALA A 15 12.13 17.17 -3.08
CA ALA A 15 11.84 17.53 -4.46
C ALA A 15 11.99 16.32 -5.39
N GLN A 16 13.02 15.48 -5.18
CA GLN A 16 13.22 14.28 -5.98
C GLN A 16 12.07 13.26 -5.80
N ASP A 17 11.61 13.04 -4.57
CA ASP A 17 10.47 12.15 -4.30
C ASP A 17 9.15 12.69 -4.84
N GLN A 18 8.95 14.00 -4.81
CA GLN A 18 7.79 14.64 -5.45
C GLN A 18 7.84 14.46 -6.97
N TYR A 19 8.99 14.68 -7.59
CA TYR A 19 9.20 14.47 -9.01
C TYR A 19 8.90 13.02 -9.43
N ARG A 20 9.39 12.03 -8.66
CA ARG A 20 9.08 10.60 -8.90
C ARG A 20 7.58 10.32 -8.89
N LYS A 21 6.82 10.95 -7.98
CA LYS A 21 5.36 10.81 -7.90
C LYS A 21 4.63 11.47 -9.07
N LEU A 22 5.17 12.56 -9.61
CA LEU A 22 4.60 13.29 -10.75
C LEU A 22 4.81 12.55 -12.07
N ILE A 23 5.94 11.87 -12.24
CA ILE A 23 6.29 11.16 -13.48
C ILE A 23 5.44 9.91 -13.70
N ASN A 24 5.03 9.21 -12.64
CA ASN A 24 4.21 8.00 -12.76
C ASN A 24 2.98 8.02 -11.84
N PRO A 25 1.95 8.82 -12.18
CA PRO A 25 0.74 8.89 -11.38
C PRO A 25 0.00 7.55 -11.37
N TRP A 26 -0.69 7.28 -10.27
CA TRP A 26 -1.56 6.12 -10.14
C TRP A 26 -2.93 6.42 -10.72
N SER A 27 -3.34 5.69 -11.74
CA SER A 27 -4.71 5.72 -12.27
C SER A 27 -5.67 4.98 -11.35
N ASP A 28 -6.96 5.33 -11.37
CA ASP A 28 -7.95 4.67 -10.51
C ASP A 28 -8.16 3.20 -10.86
N GLN A 29 -7.96 2.83 -12.13
CA GLN A 29 -7.94 1.44 -12.58
C GLN A 29 -6.80 0.65 -11.94
N GLU A 30 -5.57 1.18 -11.98
CA GLU A 30 -4.41 0.54 -11.33
C GLU A 30 -4.60 0.42 -9.81
N LYS A 31 -5.13 1.47 -9.16
CA LYS A 31 -5.44 1.43 -7.72
C LYS A 31 -6.47 0.34 -7.41
N ALA A 32 -7.50 0.19 -8.24
CA ALA A 32 -8.53 -0.85 -8.07
C ALA A 32 -7.94 -2.26 -8.25
N VAL A 33 -7.10 -2.47 -9.28
CA VAL A 33 -6.39 -3.72 -9.49
C VAL A 33 -5.49 -4.04 -8.30
N PHE A 34 -4.73 -3.06 -7.80
CA PHE A 34 -3.87 -3.22 -6.63
C PHE A 34 -4.66 -3.70 -5.42
N ARG A 35 -5.76 -3.02 -5.06
CA ARG A 35 -6.62 -3.41 -3.91
C ARG A 35 -7.17 -4.83 -4.06
N LYS A 36 -7.68 -5.16 -5.26
CA LYS A 36 -8.23 -6.49 -5.56
C LYS A 36 -7.18 -7.58 -5.45
N LYS A 37 -5.96 -7.35 -5.95
CA LYS A 37 -4.88 -8.34 -5.90
C LYS A 37 -4.26 -8.44 -4.52
N PHE A 38 -4.12 -7.34 -3.79
CA PHE A 38 -3.64 -7.32 -2.40
C PHE A 38 -4.52 -8.16 -1.48
N SER A 39 -5.84 -8.11 -1.68
CA SER A 39 -6.79 -8.94 -0.93
C SER A 39 -6.55 -10.45 -1.12
N LYS A 40 -6.09 -10.87 -2.31
CA LYS A 40 -5.74 -12.27 -2.63
C LYS A 40 -4.33 -12.65 -2.18
N PHE A 41 -3.37 -11.75 -2.35
CA PHE A 41 -1.94 -11.97 -2.09
C PHE A 41 -1.42 -10.89 -1.13
N PRO A 42 -1.69 -10.99 0.17
CA PRO A 42 -1.27 -9.98 1.12
C PRO A 42 0.27 -9.90 1.16
N LYS A 43 0.82 -8.69 1.03
CA LYS A 43 2.26 -8.38 1.10
C LYS A 43 3.16 -9.03 0.04
N ASN A 44 2.60 -9.74 -0.94
CA ASN A 44 3.40 -10.24 -2.07
C ASN A 44 3.41 -9.21 -3.20
N PHE A 45 4.28 -8.22 -3.08
CA PHE A 45 4.37 -7.11 -4.04
C PHE A 45 4.93 -7.52 -5.40
N VAL A 46 5.80 -8.54 -5.44
CA VAL A 46 6.32 -9.11 -6.69
C VAL A 46 5.16 -9.63 -7.54
N LYS A 47 4.27 -10.42 -6.94
CA LYS A 47 3.10 -10.96 -7.63
C LYS A 47 2.03 -9.91 -7.97
N ILE A 48 1.96 -8.82 -7.22
CA ILE A 48 1.03 -7.73 -7.55
C ILE A 48 1.56 -6.92 -8.73
N ALA A 49 2.86 -6.65 -8.78
CA ALA A 49 3.50 -5.92 -9.88
C ALA A 49 3.34 -6.64 -11.23
N THR A 50 3.29 -7.98 -11.27
CA THR A 50 3.02 -8.70 -12.53
C THR A 50 1.65 -8.39 -13.15
N PHE A 51 0.70 -7.83 -12.37
CA PHE A 51 -0.60 -7.40 -12.88
C PHE A 51 -0.66 -5.91 -13.24
N LEU A 52 0.44 -5.18 -13.04
CA LEU A 52 0.56 -3.73 -13.26
C LEU A 52 1.79 -3.48 -14.15
N PRO A 53 1.67 -3.58 -15.49
CA PRO A 53 2.82 -3.53 -16.40
C PRO A 53 3.57 -2.19 -16.35
N ASN A 54 2.89 -1.10 -15.97
CA ASN A 54 3.46 0.25 -15.91
C ASN A 54 4.00 0.62 -14.52
N LYS A 55 3.98 -0.32 -13.55
CA LYS A 55 4.41 -0.07 -12.17
C LYS A 55 5.42 -1.12 -11.74
N SER A 56 6.55 -0.67 -11.21
CA SER A 56 7.57 -1.56 -10.67
C SER A 56 7.16 -2.12 -9.29
N VAL A 57 7.92 -3.10 -8.79
CA VAL A 57 7.76 -3.60 -7.42
C VAL A 57 7.98 -2.47 -6.41
N GLY A 58 8.96 -1.60 -6.66
CA GLY A 58 9.24 -0.43 -5.82
C GLY A 58 8.05 0.53 -5.75
N ASP A 59 7.39 0.77 -6.88
CA ASP A 59 6.19 1.61 -6.94
C ASP A 59 5.02 0.98 -6.16
N CYS A 60 4.85 -0.34 -6.23
CA CYS A 60 3.84 -1.06 -5.48
C CYS A 60 4.06 -0.96 -3.95
N VAL A 61 5.32 -1.03 -3.52
CA VAL A 61 5.71 -0.86 -2.12
C VAL A 61 5.44 0.59 -1.69
N ALA A 62 5.94 1.57 -2.43
CA ALA A 62 5.74 2.98 -2.15
C ALA A 62 4.24 3.34 -2.07
N TYR A 63 3.44 2.82 -3.00
CA TYR A 63 2.00 2.99 -3.01
C TYR A 63 1.34 2.36 -1.79
N TYR A 64 1.74 1.16 -1.37
CA TYR A 64 1.20 0.54 -0.16
C TYR A 64 1.47 1.40 1.08
N TYR A 65 2.68 1.90 1.26
CA TYR A 65 3.01 2.69 2.45
C TYR A 65 2.35 4.08 2.45
N SER A 66 2.14 4.69 1.28
CA SER A 66 1.39 5.95 1.19
C SER A 66 -0.11 5.76 1.41
N SER A 67 -0.67 4.61 1.00
CA SER A 67 -2.11 4.36 1.02
C SER A 67 -2.65 3.58 2.21
N LYS A 68 -1.81 2.82 2.92
CA LYS A 68 -2.25 1.98 4.05
C LYS A 68 -2.83 2.74 5.23
N THR A 69 -2.58 4.05 5.32
CA THR A 69 -3.09 4.92 6.38
C THR A 69 -4.56 5.29 6.15
N PHE A 70 -5.00 5.38 4.89
CA PHE A 70 -6.38 5.72 4.54
C PHE A 70 -7.17 4.54 3.94
N VAL A 71 -6.49 3.53 3.39
CA VAL A 71 -7.12 2.29 2.89
C VAL A 71 -7.07 1.21 3.97
N ASN A 72 -8.25 0.70 4.35
CA ASN A 72 -8.38 -0.42 5.29
C ASN A 72 -7.99 -1.78 4.66
N TYR A 73 -6.71 -1.97 4.33
CA TYR A 73 -6.21 -3.21 3.72
C TYR A 73 -6.46 -4.47 4.57
N LYS A 74 -6.38 -4.35 5.90
CA LYS A 74 -6.70 -5.48 6.82
C LYS A 74 -8.15 -5.95 6.65
N ALA A 75 -9.08 -5.01 6.52
CA ALA A 75 -10.49 -5.32 6.31
C ALA A 75 -10.71 -5.99 4.94
N LEU A 76 -10.00 -5.55 3.89
CA LEU A 76 -10.06 -6.18 2.56
C LEU A 76 -9.59 -7.63 2.57
N VAL A 77 -8.51 -7.93 3.30
CA VAL A 77 -8.01 -9.31 3.44
C VAL A 77 -8.99 -10.16 4.25
N LYS A 78 -9.51 -9.64 5.36
CA LYS A 78 -10.51 -10.32 6.21
C LYS A 78 -11.78 -10.66 5.41
N LYS A 79 -12.34 -9.69 4.68
CA LYS A 79 -13.54 -9.88 3.85
C LYS A 79 -13.33 -10.95 2.77
N TYR A 80 -12.17 -10.97 2.12
CA TYR A 80 -11.87 -12.00 1.13
C TYR A 80 -11.75 -13.38 1.75
N ARG A 81 -11.02 -13.51 2.87
CA ARG A 81 -10.92 -14.78 3.61
C ARG A 81 -12.29 -15.29 4.04
N GLN A 82 -13.14 -14.42 4.59
CA GLN A 82 -14.53 -14.74 4.95
C GLN A 82 -15.33 -15.23 3.74
N SER A 83 -15.21 -14.54 2.60
CA SER A 83 -15.90 -14.97 1.37
C SER A 83 -15.45 -16.34 0.87
N LEU A 84 -14.17 -16.71 1.06
CA LEU A 84 -13.67 -18.03 0.68
C LEU A 84 -14.16 -19.14 1.62
N LEU A 85 -14.31 -18.84 2.91
CA LEU A 85 -14.81 -19.78 3.92
C LEU A 85 -16.31 -20.01 3.78
N SER A 86 -17.08 -18.95 3.54
CA SER A 86 -18.52 -19.05 3.23
C SER A 86 -18.79 -19.89 1.98
N ARG A 87 -17.98 -19.72 0.92
CA ARG A 87 -18.05 -20.59 -0.27
C ARG A 87 -17.76 -22.06 0.00
N LYS A 88 -17.04 -22.37 1.08
CA LYS A 88 -16.72 -23.73 1.51
C LYS A 88 -17.74 -24.28 2.54
N GLY A 89 -18.82 -23.55 2.83
CA GLY A 89 -19.83 -23.95 3.81
C GLY A 89 -19.34 -23.90 5.26
N ILE A 90 -18.31 -23.10 5.56
CA ILE A 90 -17.75 -22.96 6.92
C ILE A 90 -18.28 -21.63 7.52
N ASP A 91 -19.21 -21.73 8.45
CA ASP A 91 -19.79 -20.58 9.16
C ASP A 91 -18.84 -20.02 10.23
N ILE A 92 -18.60 -18.71 10.19
CA ILE A 92 -17.74 -17.97 11.13
C ILE A 92 -18.48 -16.75 11.66
N THR A 93 -19.52 -17.00 12.43
CA THR A 93 -20.12 -16.05 13.38
C THR A 93 -19.47 -16.28 14.75
N ALA A 94 -18.29 -15.69 14.94
CA ALA A 94 -17.72 -15.48 16.27
C ALA A 94 -17.12 -14.08 16.32
N GLN A 95 -17.83 -13.19 17.00
CA GLN A 95 -17.43 -11.82 17.29
C GLN A 95 -16.24 -11.83 18.25
N GLY A 96 -15.20 -11.08 17.89
CA GLY A 96 -14.18 -10.60 18.81
C GLY A 96 -14.17 -9.08 18.71
N HIS A 97 -15.05 -8.47 19.49
CA HIS A 97 -15.03 -7.06 19.84
C HIS A 97 -13.72 -6.79 20.59
N VAL A 98 -12.84 -5.95 20.03
CA VAL A 98 -11.76 -5.34 20.80
C VAL A 98 -12.07 -3.87 20.93
N GLU A 99 -12.50 -3.50 22.12
CA GLU A 99 -12.66 -2.11 22.53
C GLU A 99 -11.35 -1.34 22.45
N GLY A 100 -11.52 -0.03 22.33
CA GLY A 100 -10.51 0.87 21.83
C GLY A 100 -9.29 1.01 22.71
N ILE A 101 -8.23 1.49 22.05
CA ILE A 101 -7.32 2.45 22.66
C ILE A 101 -7.31 3.62 21.68
N ARG A 102 -8.12 4.64 22.00
CA ARG A 102 -7.94 6.00 21.47
C ARG A 102 -6.49 6.38 21.81
N SER A 103 -5.63 6.45 20.80
CA SER A 103 -4.34 7.11 20.95
C SER A 103 -4.64 8.58 21.21
N SER A 104 -4.51 8.97 22.47
CA SER A 104 -4.42 10.33 22.95
C SER A 104 -3.50 11.13 22.03
N ARG A 105 -4.07 12.08 21.28
CA ARG A 105 -3.31 13.28 20.91
C ARG A 105 -3.48 14.24 22.07
N ILE A 106 -2.34 14.46 22.69
CA ILE A 106 -2.09 15.32 23.82
C ILE A 106 -2.10 16.73 23.23
N ASP A 107 -3.00 17.58 23.70
CA ASP A 107 -2.93 19.02 23.50
C ASP A 107 -1.75 19.59 24.32
N ALA A 108 -1.24 20.71 23.81
CA ALA A 108 -0.50 21.79 24.49
C ALA A 108 1.04 21.77 24.45
N PRO A 109 1.69 22.95 24.61
CA PRO A 109 1.15 24.32 24.59
C PRO A 109 1.40 25.07 23.27
#